data_AF-A0A381ZML6-F1
#
_entry.id   AF-A0A381ZML6-F1
#
_cell.length_a   1.000
_cell.length_b   1.000
_cell.length_c   1.000
_cell.angle_alpha   90.00
_cell.angle_beta   90.00
_cell.angle_gamma   90.00
#
_symmetry.space_group_name_H-M   'P 1'
#
loop_
_entity.id
_entity.type
_entity.pdbx_description
1 polymer ?
#
loop_
_entity_poly.entity_id
_entity_poly.type
_entity_poly.pdbx_seq_one_letter_code
_entity_poly.pdbx_strand_id
1 'polypeptide(L)' 'MDYIEGEISGMIQNRVLPWAQDNEDSHVWDTWNITLRDFIVLDINGDFFYKINLTDVDPSIESNYENLKQLLLDARSN' A
#
# COMPACT_ATOMS: atom_id res chain seq x y z
N MET A 1 16.98 -6.19 18.59
CA MET A 1 15.96 -5.31 18.00
C MET A 1 14.65 -5.90 18.46
N ASP A 2 14.19 -5.47 19.63
CA ASP A 2 12.96 -5.96 20.23
C ASP A 2 11.78 -5.39 19.44
N TYR A 3 10.98 -6.29 18.87
CA TYR A 3 9.69 -5.96 18.31
C TYR A 3 8.77 -5.57 19.47
N ILE A 4 8.45 -4.28 19.57
CA ILE A 4 7.43 -3.81 20.51
C ILE A 4 6.08 -4.14 19.91
N GLU A 5 5.46 -5.21 20.41
CA GLU A 5 4.05 -5.49 20.27
C GLU A 5 3.23 -4.28 20.76
N GLY A 6 2.33 -3.77 19.91
CA GLY A 6 1.02 -3.34 20.42
C GLY A 6 0.79 -1.90 20.90
N GLU A 7 1.53 -0.88 20.47
CA GLU A 7 1.09 0.52 20.69
C GLU A 7 0.58 1.21 19.42
N ILE A 8 -0.75 1.20 19.26
CA ILE A 8 -1.51 1.99 18.25
C ILE A 8 -1.07 3.46 18.25
N SER A 9 -0.70 4.00 19.40
CA SER A 9 -0.19 5.38 19.56
C SER A 9 1.03 5.67 18.65
N GLY A 10 1.89 4.67 18.43
CA GLY A 10 3.06 4.80 17.55
C GLY A 10 2.71 4.90 16.06
N MET A 11 1.51 4.48 15.65
CA MET A 11 1.07 4.52 14.24
C MET A 11 0.75 5.94 13.76
N ILE A 12 0.44 6.85 14.69
CA ILE A 12 0.03 8.24 14.41
C ILE A 12 1.05 9.30 14.87
N GLN A 13 2.01 8.92 15.72
CA GLN A 13 2.94 9.88 16.31
C GLN A 13 3.88 10.47 15.26
N ASN A 14 3.83 11.80 15.10
CA ASN A 14 4.65 12.60 14.16
C ASN A 14 4.50 12.22 12.68
N ARG A 15 3.34 11.66 12.28
CA ARG A 15 3.07 11.28 10.88
C ARG A 15 1.83 12.01 10.37
N VAL A 16 1.89 12.47 9.13
CA VAL A 16 0.76 13.12 8.44
C VAL A 16 -0.31 12.09 8.04
N LEU A 17 0.10 10.82 7.82
CA LEU A 17 -0.79 9.71 7.53
C LEU A 17 -0.53 8.56 8.51
N PRO A 18 -1.58 7.97 9.12
CA PRO A 18 -1.43 6.80 9.97
C PRO A 18 -0.85 5.64 9.15
N TRP A 19 0.13 4.94 9.71
CA TRP A 19 0.56 3.66 9.17
C TRP A 19 -0.48 2.61 9.53
N ALA A 20 -1.50 2.42 8.68
CA ALA A 20 -2.40 1.29 8.78
C ALA A 20 -1.67 0.03 8.29
N GLN A 21 -1.10 -0.74 9.20
CA GLN A 21 -0.57 -2.06 8.89
C GLN A 21 -1.60 -3.09 9.32
N ASP A 22 -2.06 -3.90 8.38
CA ASP A 22 -2.86 -5.09 8.67
C ASP A 22 -1.93 -6.17 9.24
N ASN A 23 -2.29 -6.75 10.37
CA ASN A 23 -1.58 -7.88 10.96
C ASN A 23 -2.57 -8.83 11.64
N GLU A 24 -2.09 -10.00 12.10
CA GLU A 24 -2.94 -11.02 12.72
C GLU A 24 -3.68 -10.51 13.98
N ASP A 25 -3.11 -9.54 14.69
CA ASP A 25 -3.72 -8.93 15.88
C ASP A 25 -4.72 -7.82 15.53
N SER A 26 -4.68 -7.30 14.30
CA SER A 26 -5.42 -6.13 13.85
C SER A 26 -5.77 -6.28 12.37
N HIS A 27 -6.78 -7.10 12.10
CA HIS A 27 -7.44 -7.28 10.79
C HIS A 27 -8.30 -6.06 10.42
N VAL A 28 -7.67 -4.90 10.23
CA VAL A 28 -8.35 -3.62 9.96
C VAL A 28 -9.13 -3.70 8.65
N TRP A 29 -8.60 -4.43 7.67
CA TRP A 29 -9.19 -4.54 6.34
C TRP A 29 -10.47 -5.37 6.34
N ASP A 30 -10.50 -6.48 7.09
CA ASP A 30 -11.70 -7.28 7.29
C ASP A 30 -12.77 -6.51 8.07
N THR A 31 -12.34 -5.76 9.10
CA THR A 31 -13.24 -4.95 9.93
C THR A 31 -13.95 -3.86 9.11
N TRP A 32 -13.24 -3.26 8.14
CA TRP A 32 -13.80 -2.23 7.27
C TRP A 32 -14.53 -2.80 6.05
N ASN A 33 -14.53 -4.13 5.87
CA ASN A 33 -15.14 -4.82 4.74
C ASN A 33 -14.72 -4.21 3.39
N ILE A 34 -13.44 -3.84 3.27
CA ILE A 34 -12.94 -3.11 2.11
C ILE A 34 -12.83 -4.07 0.92
N THR A 35 -13.66 -3.85 -0.08
CA THR A 35 -13.59 -4.55 -1.39
C THR A 35 -12.68 -3.83 -2.39
N LEU A 36 -12.30 -2.58 -2.09
CA LEU A 36 -11.49 -1.73 -2.96
C LEU A 36 -10.01 -1.98 -2.69
N ARG A 37 -9.36 -2.75 -3.58
CA ARG A 37 -7.89 -2.83 -3.63
C ARG A 37 -7.37 -2.11 -4.86
N ASP A 38 -7.82 -0.89 -5.07
CA ASP A 38 -7.29 -0.05 -6.14
C ASP A 38 -5.93 0.53 -5.71
N PHE A 39 -4.87 0.18 -6.41
CA PHE A 39 -3.55 0.77 -6.28
C PHE A 39 -3.41 1.93 -7.26
N ILE A 40 -3.34 3.15 -6.72
CA ILE A 40 -3.21 4.38 -7.51
C ILE A 40 -1.74 4.79 -7.50
N VAL A 41 -1.20 5.02 -8.69
CA VAL A 41 0.15 5.53 -8.91
C VAL A 41 0.06 6.97 -9.37
N LEU A 42 0.84 7.84 -8.74
CA LEU A 42 1.03 9.23 -9.11
C LEU A 42 2.42 9.42 -9.70
N ASP A 43 2.58 10.41 -10.58
CA ASP A 43 3.88 10.82 -11.10
C ASP A 43 4.65 11.71 -10.09
N ILE A 44 5.81 12.22 -10.50
CA ILE A 44 6.65 13.06 -9.64
C ILE A 44 6.03 14.43 -9.32
N ASN A 45 5.09 14.90 -10.13
CA ASN A 45 4.35 16.15 -9.90
C ASN A 45 3.13 15.94 -8.99
N GLY A 46 2.81 14.68 -8.66
CA GLY A 46 1.64 14.29 -7.89
C GLY A 46 0.38 14.16 -8.75
N ASP A 47 0.52 14.16 -10.08
CA ASP A 47 -0.59 13.97 -11.00
C ASP A 47 -0.90 12.48 -11.16
N PHE A 48 -2.16 12.17 -11.47
CA PHE A 48 -2.60 10.79 -11.68
C PHE A 48 -1.85 10.15 -12.85
N PHE A 49 -1.16 9.04 -12.60
CA PHE A 49 -0.41 8.30 -13.60
C PHE A 49 -1.13 7.03 -14.04
N TYR A 50 -1.52 6.19 -13.07
CA TYR A 50 -2.14 4.90 -13.38
C TYR A 50 -2.97 4.34 -12.20
N LYS A 51 -3.88 3.41 -12.51
CA LYS A 51 -4.70 2.70 -11.53
C LYS A 51 -4.71 1.20 -11.82
N ILE A 52 -4.48 0.39 -10.79
CA ILE A 52 -4.50 -1.09 -10.86
C ILE A 52 -5.51 -1.63 -9.86
N ASN A 53 -6.28 -2.63 -10.25
CA ASN A 53 -7.07 -3.41 -9.31
C ASN A 53 -6.24 -4.60 -8.79
N LEU A 54 -5.86 -4.58 -7.52
CA LEU A 54 -5.07 -5.65 -6.89
C LEU A 54 -5.89 -6.91 -6.58
N THR A 55 -7.20 -6.88 -6.80
CA THR A 55 -8.01 -8.12 -6.82
C THR A 55 -7.66 -8.95 -8.06
N ASP A 56 -7.41 -8.27 -9.19
CA ASP A 56 -7.07 -8.90 -10.47
C ASP A 56 -5.56 -9.09 -10.64
N VAL A 57 -4.77 -8.21 -10.02
CA VAL A 57 -3.30 -8.18 -10.09
C VAL A 57 -2.71 -8.46 -8.70
N ASP A 58 -2.56 -9.74 -8.37
CA ASP A 58 -1.95 -10.17 -7.10
C ASP A 58 -0.43 -9.89 -7.10
N PRO A 59 0.09 -9.01 -6.23
CA PRO A 59 1.52 -8.70 -6.15
C PRO A 59 2.40 -9.84 -5.62
N SER A 60 1.80 -10.89 -5.03
CA SER A 60 2.55 -12.08 -4.59
C SER A 60 3.04 -12.94 -5.77
N ILE A 61 2.47 -12.74 -6.96
CA ILE A 61 2.90 -13.38 -8.21
C ILE A 61 4.08 -12.58 -8.78
N GLU A 62 5.22 -13.25 -9.00
CA GLU A 62 6.48 -12.61 -9.42
C GLU A 62 6.36 -11.72 -10.66
N SER A 63 5.61 -12.15 -11.68
CA SER A 63 5.40 -11.35 -12.89
C SER A 63 4.62 -10.07 -12.61
N ASN A 64 3.63 -10.12 -11.73
CA ASN A 64 2.85 -8.95 -11.34
C ASN A 64 3.72 -8.00 -10.52
N TYR A 65 4.53 -8.54 -9.61
CA TYR A 65 5.48 -7.75 -8.83
C TYR A 65 6.44 -6.96 -9.73
N GLU A 66 7.10 -7.61 -10.70
CA GLU A 66 8.03 -6.91 -11.59
C GLU A 66 7.32 -5.90 -12.50
N ASN A 67 6.10 -6.18 -12.97
CA ASN A 67 5.30 -5.23 -13.74
C ASN A 67 4.92 -3.99 -12.91
N LEU A 68 4.50 -4.18 -11.66
CA LEU A 68 4.18 -3.10 -10.73
C LEU A 68 5.42 -2.23 -10.44
N LYS A 69 6.56 -2.86 -10.24
CA LYS A 69 7.84 -2.18 -10.03
C LYS A 69 8.25 -1.35 -11.25
N GLN A 70 8.11 -1.90 -12.46
CA GLN A 70 8.39 -1.15 -13.68
C GLN A 70 7.45 0.06 -13.82
N LEU A 71 6.16 -0.11 -13.54
CA LEU A 71 5.19 0.99 -13.55
C LEU A 71 5.60 2.15 -12.62
N LEU A 72 6.12 1.85 -11.44
CA LEU A 72 6.62 2.87 -10.50
C LEU A 72 7.87 3.59 -11.04
N LEU A 73 8.76 2.87 -11.74
CA LEU A 73 9.94 3.46 -12.39
C LEU A 73 9.55 4.38 -13.57
N ASP A 74 8.52 3.98 -14.32
CA ASP A 74 7.99 4.76 -15.44
C ASP A 74 7.31 6.03 -14.94
N ALA A 75 6.51 5.94 -13.87
CA ALA A 75 5.85 7.08 -13.23
C ALA A 75 6.85 8.13 -12.72
N ARG A 76 8.00 7.69 -12.22
CA ARG A 76 9.10 8.58 -11.77
C ARG A 76 9.79 9.29 -12.94
N SER A 77 9.76 8.71 -14.13
CA SER A 77 10.49 9.19 -15.30
C SER A 77 9.64 10.09 -16.21
N ASN A 78 8.37 10.32 -15.85
CA ASN A 78 7.47 11.29 -16.48
C ASN A 78 7.71 12.70 -15.89
#